data_AF-A8X2C2-F1
#
_entry.id   AF-A8X2C2-F1
#
_cell.length_a   1.000
_cell.length_b   1.000
_cell.length_c   1.000
_cell.angle_alpha   90.00
_cell.angle_beta   90.00
_cell.angle_gamma   90.00
#
_symmetry.space_group_name_H-M   'P 1'
#
loop_
_entity.id
_entity.type
_entity.pdbx_description
1 polymer ?
#
loop_
_entity_poly.entity_id
_entity_poly.type
_entity_poly.pdbx_seq_one_letter_code
_entity_poly.pdbx_strand_id
1 'polypeptide(L)'
;MTWLLLIFLGSVRSQFAPPIDPVIETTTVSTGVTTQTTITTSDSTTIPTSPPTDSLPTTTVVTTVVTTAALSKTTENPTTYSSSISPTSTTPKPSRCEPKCTFQVAYIESANLKKFPKSCTTVCADPLSIQHDTDLTEKQLTNALKNMKHLIGSLLVTRTKFSSGKFLANLESVDCDNIGQFKWSLNENLTEVGLTNLKSVACQVEITSNPKLAKLNLPNMMVSL
;
A
#
# COMPACT_ATOMS: atom_id res chain seq x y z
N MET A 1 -27.10 57.13 20.95
CA MET A 1 -26.73 55.88 20.25
C MET A 1 -25.67 55.16 21.06
N THR A 2 -26.05 54.07 21.70
CA THR A 2 -25.27 53.19 22.57
C THR A 2 -24.36 52.29 21.73
N TRP A 3 -23.06 52.24 22.05
CA TRP A 3 -22.13 51.23 21.52
C TRP A 3 -21.78 50.26 22.66
N LEU A 4 -22.21 49.00 22.51
CA LEU A 4 -21.85 47.91 23.40
C LEU A 4 -20.41 47.45 23.12
N LEU A 5 -19.61 47.39 24.18
CA LEU A 5 -18.33 46.70 24.24
C LEU A 5 -18.61 45.19 24.34
N LEU A 6 -18.11 44.38 23.40
CA LEU A 6 -18.15 42.92 23.48
C LEU A 6 -16.87 42.40 24.15
N ILE A 7 -17.08 41.60 25.19
CA ILE A 7 -16.11 40.98 26.08
C ILE A 7 -15.45 39.79 25.37
N PHE A 8 -14.12 39.71 25.41
CA PHE A 8 -13.38 38.48 25.09
C PHE A 8 -13.46 37.52 26.29
N LEU A 9 -14.22 36.43 26.15
CA LEU A 9 -14.10 35.27 27.03
C LEU A 9 -13.01 34.36 26.48
N GLY A 10 -11.86 34.33 27.16
CA GLY A 10 -10.80 33.35 26.95
C GLY A 10 -11.31 31.95 27.29
N SER A 11 -11.18 31.02 26.34
CA SER A 11 -11.44 29.59 26.59
C SER A 11 -10.13 28.92 27.03
N VAL A 12 -10.04 28.62 28.32
CA VAL A 12 -9.00 27.74 28.87
C VAL A 12 -9.42 26.32 28.53
N ARG A 13 -8.76 25.69 27.55
CA ARG A 13 -9.01 24.29 27.21
C ARG A 13 -8.27 23.40 28.22
N SER A 14 -9.03 22.85 29.16
CA SER A 14 -8.61 21.86 30.13
C SER A 14 -8.02 20.62 29.41
N GLN A 15 -6.80 20.24 29.78
CA GLN A 15 -6.15 19.03 29.30
C GLN A 15 -6.49 17.89 30.26
N PHE A 16 -7.50 17.09 29.91
CA PHE A 16 -7.71 15.78 30.53
C PHE A 16 -7.35 14.71 29.51
N ALA A 17 -6.27 13.98 29.79
CA ALA A 17 -5.94 12.74 29.10
C ALA A 17 -7.00 11.67 29.45
N PRO A 18 -7.43 10.84 28.49
CA PRO A 18 -8.31 9.71 28.80
C PRO A 18 -7.55 8.62 29.58
N PRO A 19 -8.23 7.85 30.45
CA PRO A 19 -7.64 6.74 31.18
C PRO A 19 -7.25 5.60 30.22
N ILE A 20 -6.11 4.97 30.50
CA ILE A 20 -5.57 3.83 29.76
C ILE A 20 -6.23 2.57 30.33
N ASP A 21 -7.09 1.91 29.55
CA ASP A 21 -7.65 0.60 29.91
C ASP A 21 -6.59 -0.51 29.71
N PRO A 22 -6.56 -1.55 30.57
CA PRO A 22 -5.64 -2.66 30.41
C PRO A 22 -6.00 -3.53 29.20
N VAL A 23 -5.01 -3.77 28.34
CA VAL A 23 -5.09 -4.70 27.20
C VAL A 23 -5.19 -6.13 27.71
N ILE A 24 -6.33 -6.79 27.47
CA ILE A 24 -6.49 -8.23 27.65
C ILE A 24 -6.06 -8.91 26.34
N GLU A 25 -4.91 -9.59 26.35
CA GLU A 25 -4.48 -10.44 25.25
C GLU A 25 -5.42 -11.64 25.12
N THR A 26 -6.22 -11.66 24.05
CA THR A 26 -7.02 -12.82 23.67
C THR A 26 -6.22 -13.68 22.70
N THR A 27 -5.64 -14.76 23.19
CA THR A 27 -4.99 -15.78 22.36
C THR A 27 -6.08 -16.60 21.68
N THR A 28 -6.25 -16.43 20.37
CA THR A 28 -7.17 -17.25 19.57
C THR A 28 -6.46 -18.52 19.12
N VAL A 29 -6.87 -19.66 19.68
CA VAL A 29 -6.46 -20.99 19.22
C VAL A 29 -7.36 -21.38 18.06
N SER A 30 -6.81 -21.34 16.84
CA SER A 30 -7.49 -21.88 15.65
C SER A 30 -7.35 -23.40 15.62
N THR A 31 -8.45 -24.11 15.90
CA THR A 31 -8.56 -25.55 15.64
C THR A 31 -9.14 -25.74 14.23
N GLY A 32 -8.26 -26.04 13.27
CA GLY A 32 -8.67 -26.40 11.92
C GLY A 32 -9.30 -27.80 11.89
N VAL A 33 -10.62 -27.88 11.83
CA VAL A 33 -11.34 -29.12 11.50
C VAL A 33 -11.25 -29.33 9.99
N THR A 34 -10.53 -30.37 9.57
CA THR A 34 -10.53 -30.83 8.17
C THR A 34 -11.71 -31.76 7.96
N THR A 35 -12.74 -31.31 7.25
CA THR A 35 -13.84 -32.16 6.78
C THR A 35 -13.34 -32.99 5.59
N GLN A 36 -13.07 -34.28 5.80
CA GLN A 36 -12.96 -35.25 4.71
C GLN A 36 -14.34 -35.83 4.43
N THR A 37 -14.83 -35.64 3.20
CA THR A 37 -16.02 -36.31 2.68
C THR A 37 -15.64 -37.72 2.24
N THR A 38 -15.97 -38.72 3.06
CA THR A 38 -15.87 -40.13 2.68
C THR A 38 -17.25 -40.64 2.32
N ILE A 39 -17.46 -40.96 1.03
CA ILE A 39 -18.64 -41.66 0.54
C ILE A 39 -18.50 -43.13 0.94
N THR A 40 -19.42 -43.66 1.75
CA THR A 40 -19.56 -45.10 1.98
C THR A 40 -21.00 -45.50 1.76
N THR A 41 -21.18 -46.54 0.95
CA THR A 41 -22.44 -47.21 0.67
C THR A 41 -22.40 -48.59 1.35
N SER A 42 -23.58 -49.06 1.75
CA SER A 42 -23.99 -50.46 2.01
C SER A 42 -24.24 -50.86 3.48
N ASP A 43 -25.55 -51.06 3.72
CA ASP A 43 -26.23 -52.15 4.44
C ASP A 43 -25.95 -52.51 5.91
N SER A 44 -27.02 -52.27 6.68
CA SER A 44 -27.82 -53.23 7.44
C SER A 44 -27.25 -54.04 8.62
N THR A 45 -27.97 -53.85 9.73
CA THR A 45 -28.32 -54.78 10.83
C THR A 45 -27.47 -54.86 12.10
N THR A 46 -28.23 -54.79 13.20
CA THR A 46 -28.02 -55.30 14.58
C THR A 46 -27.22 -54.49 15.60
N ILE A 47 -27.96 -54.17 16.68
CA ILE A 47 -27.56 -53.67 18.00
C ILE A 47 -27.10 -54.88 18.84
N PRO A 48 -26.03 -54.76 19.65
CA PRO A 48 -26.21 -54.88 21.10
C PRO A 48 -25.36 -53.93 21.96
N THR A 49 -26.04 -53.33 22.93
CA THR A 49 -25.69 -53.13 24.36
C THR A 49 -24.24 -53.30 24.83
N SER A 50 -23.57 -52.21 25.21
CA SER A 50 -22.88 -52.02 26.51
C SER A 50 -22.18 -50.65 26.57
N PRO A 51 -22.06 -49.99 27.75
CA PRO A 51 -21.36 -48.71 27.88
C PRO A 51 -19.86 -48.93 28.14
N PRO A 52 -18.93 -48.27 27.42
CA PRO A 52 -17.52 -48.33 27.77
C PRO A 52 -17.17 -47.33 28.87
N THR A 53 -16.47 -47.86 29.86
CA THR A 53 -15.86 -47.22 31.02
C THR A 53 -14.81 -46.19 30.62
N ASP A 54 -14.83 -45.07 31.35
CA ASP A 54 -13.89 -43.96 31.29
C ASP A 54 -12.45 -44.46 31.51
N SER A 55 -11.56 -44.24 30.53
CA SER A 55 -10.12 -44.44 30.68
C SER A 55 -9.35 -43.26 30.10
N LEU A 56 -8.58 -42.65 30.99
CA LEU A 56 -7.78 -41.45 30.80
C LEU A 56 -6.63 -41.69 29.80
N PRO A 57 -6.50 -40.91 28.71
CA PRO A 57 -5.32 -41.00 27.85
C PRO A 57 -4.11 -40.31 28.51
N THR A 58 -3.04 -41.06 28.72
CA THR A 58 -1.73 -40.54 29.11
C THR A 58 -1.01 -40.00 27.88
N THR A 59 -0.88 -38.68 27.78
CA THR A 59 -0.12 -38.03 26.71
C THR A 59 1.38 -38.09 27.01
N THR A 60 2.15 -38.81 26.19
CA THR A 60 3.62 -38.75 26.21
C THR A 60 4.09 -37.56 25.38
N VAL A 61 4.68 -36.56 26.03
CA VAL A 61 5.28 -35.39 25.37
C VAL A 61 6.74 -35.70 25.04
N VAL A 62 7.08 -35.74 23.76
CA VAL A 62 8.48 -35.81 23.30
C VAL A 62 9.00 -34.39 23.10
N THR A 63 9.79 -33.90 24.06
CA THR A 63 10.47 -32.60 24.00
C THR A 63 11.78 -32.74 23.21
N THR A 64 11.88 -32.12 22.05
CA THR A 64 13.17 -31.96 21.35
C THR A 64 13.77 -30.61 21.73
N VAL A 65 14.91 -30.64 22.42
CA VAL A 65 15.70 -29.47 22.84
C VAL A 65 16.68 -29.15 21.71
N VAL A 66 16.65 -27.92 21.18
CA VAL A 66 17.69 -27.41 20.28
C VAL A 66 18.40 -26.26 20.98
N THR A 67 19.66 -26.50 21.34
CA THR A 67 20.54 -25.55 22.01
C THR A 67 21.33 -24.71 20.99
N THR A 68 21.58 -23.46 21.38
CA THR A 68 22.19 -22.35 20.65
C THR A 68 23.67 -22.52 20.33
N ALA A 69 24.16 -21.80 19.32
CA ALA A 69 25.53 -21.29 19.31
C ALA A 69 25.59 -19.91 18.64
N ALA A 70 26.18 -18.94 19.34
CA ALA A 70 26.40 -17.58 18.87
C ALA A 70 27.90 -17.29 18.72
N LEU A 71 28.15 -16.41 17.74
CA LEU A 71 29.26 -15.46 17.56
C LEU A 71 30.67 -15.97 17.21
N SER A 72 31.18 -15.42 16.10
CA SER A 72 32.59 -15.03 15.98
C SER A 72 32.69 -13.82 15.05
N LYS A 73 33.35 -12.78 15.56
CA LYS A 73 33.66 -11.51 14.89
C LYS A 73 35.04 -11.67 14.27
N THR A 74 35.24 -11.28 13.01
CA THR A 74 36.58 -11.21 12.43
C THR A 74 36.77 -9.86 11.74
N THR A 75 37.87 -9.23 12.14
CA THR A 75 38.39 -7.94 11.69
C THR A 75 39.34 -8.19 10.53
N GLU A 76 39.18 -7.52 9.39
CA GLU A 76 40.25 -7.36 8.41
C GLU A 76 40.31 -5.92 7.86
N ASN A 77 41.55 -5.50 7.61
CA ASN A 77 42.08 -4.14 7.44
C ASN A 77 41.98 -3.67 5.96
N PRO A 78 42.08 -2.35 5.65
CA PRO A 78 41.79 -1.83 4.33
C PRO A 78 42.98 -2.05 3.38
N THR A 79 42.74 -2.74 2.27
CA THR A 79 43.70 -2.84 1.18
C THR A 79 43.33 -1.87 0.06
N THR A 80 44.26 -0.99 -0.24
CA THR A 80 44.22 0.02 -1.29
C THR A 80 44.26 -0.68 -2.65
N TYR A 81 43.18 -0.60 -3.43
CA TYR A 81 43.21 -0.96 -4.86
C TYR A 81 43.28 0.32 -5.70
N SER A 82 44.47 0.54 -6.27
CA SER A 82 44.67 1.44 -7.39
C SER A 82 44.01 0.85 -8.63
N SER A 83 43.19 1.62 -9.33
CA SER A 83 42.70 1.24 -10.65
C SER A 83 42.64 2.50 -11.52
N SER A 84 43.42 2.42 -12.59
CA SER A 84 43.64 3.39 -13.66
C SER A 84 42.35 4.05 -14.17
N ILE A 85 42.37 5.39 -14.23
CA ILE A 85 41.36 6.18 -14.92
C ILE A 85 41.60 6.06 -16.43
N SER A 86 40.65 5.46 -17.14
CA SER A 86 40.49 5.67 -18.58
C SER A 86 39.47 6.80 -18.78
N PRO A 87 39.74 7.85 -19.57
CA PRO A 87 38.78 8.92 -19.77
C PRO A 87 37.70 8.45 -20.74
N THR A 88 36.66 7.80 -20.21
CA THR A 88 35.43 7.57 -20.96
C THR A 88 34.70 8.91 -21.09
N SER A 89 34.69 9.47 -22.30
CA SER A 89 33.87 10.63 -22.66
C SER A 89 32.40 10.28 -22.48
N THR A 90 31.90 10.46 -21.27
CA THR A 90 30.48 10.26 -20.96
C THR A 90 29.79 11.58 -21.25
N THR A 91 29.24 11.72 -22.45
CA THR A 91 28.15 12.68 -22.63
C THR A 91 27.04 12.26 -21.65
N PRO A 92 26.63 13.12 -20.70
CA PRO A 92 25.58 12.76 -19.77
C PRO A 92 24.31 12.45 -20.56
N LYS A 93 23.78 11.22 -20.41
CA LYS A 93 22.45 10.89 -20.92
C LYS A 93 21.50 11.97 -20.41
N PRO A 94 20.72 12.65 -21.28
CA PRO A 94 19.81 13.68 -20.82
C PRO A 94 18.85 13.07 -19.80
N SER A 95 18.75 13.73 -18.64
CA SER A 95 17.80 13.38 -17.59
C SER A 95 16.40 13.34 -18.21
N ARG A 96 15.69 12.20 -18.08
CA ARG A 96 14.26 12.11 -18.45
C ARG A 96 13.37 13.05 -17.62
N CYS A 97 13.92 13.57 -16.52
CA CYS A 97 13.23 14.40 -15.55
C CYS A 97 13.77 15.81 -15.53
N GLU A 98 12.92 16.77 -15.90
CA GLU A 98 13.21 18.18 -15.69
C GLU A 98 13.06 18.52 -14.20
N PRO A 99 14.02 19.24 -13.57
CA PRO A 99 13.95 19.56 -12.15
C PRO A 99 12.66 20.29 -11.74
N LYS A 100 12.16 21.20 -12.59
CA LYS A 100 10.90 21.94 -12.36
C LYS A 100 9.64 21.06 -12.45
N CYS A 101 9.75 19.87 -13.04
CA CYS A 101 8.66 18.90 -13.20
C CYS A 101 8.86 17.67 -12.31
N THR A 102 9.73 17.78 -11.31
CA THR A 102 9.99 16.71 -10.34
C THR A 102 9.25 17.01 -9.04
N PHE A 103 8.42 16.08 -8.59
CA PHE A 103 7.79 16.11 -7.28
C PHE A 103 8.58 15.19 -6.34
N GLN A 104 9.38 15.80 -5.46
CA GLN A 104 10.29 15.08 -4.57
C GLN A 104 9.63 14.51 -3.31
N VAL A 105 8.31 14.73 -3.14
CA VAL A 105 7.57 14.22 -1.99
C VAL A 105 6.80 12.98 -2.42
N ALA A 106 6.81 11.93 -1.61
CA ALA A 106 6.22 10.64 -1.98
C ALA A 106 4.68 10.63 -1.95
N TYR A 107 4.05 11.47 -1.13
CA TYR A 107 2.60 11.47 -0.88
C TYR A 107 1.99 12.80 -1.29
N ILE A 108 0.74 12.79 -1.77
CA ILE A 108 0.00 14.01 -2.10
C ILE A 108 -1.03 14.36 -1.01
N GLU A 109 -0.89 15.55 -0.44
CA GLU A 109 -1.79 16.09 0.59
C GLU A 109 -1.80 17.62 0.51
N SER A 110 -2.73 18.31 1.18
CA SER A 110 -2.80 19.77 1.12
C SER A 110 -1.49 20.47 1.49
N ALA A 111 -0.74 19.93 2.45
CA ALA A 111 0.53 20.51 2.92
C ALA A 111 1.60 20.57 1.82
N ASN A 112 1.60 19.59 0.91
CA ASN A 112 2.63 19.44 -0.12
C ASN A 112 2.11 19.67 -1.56
N LEU A 113 0.80 19.82 -1.76
CA LEU A 113 0.18 20.10 -3.06
C LEU A 113 0.72 21.36 -3.75
N LYS A 114 1.23 22.33 -2.98
CA LYS A 114 1.89 23.54 -3.50
C LYS A 114 3.23 23.26 -4.18
N LYS A 115 3.89 22.15 -3.84
CA LYS A 115 5.15 21.69 -4.45
C LYS A 115 4.90 20.84 -5.70
N PHE A 116 3.67 20.38 -5.93
CA PHE A 116 3.33 19.60 -7.11
C PHE A 116 3.47 20.46 -8.38
N PRO A 117 4.16 19.98 -9.44
CA PRO A 117 4.43 20.75 -10.65
C PRO A 117 3.21 20.83 -11.58
N LYS A 118 2.22 21.64 -11.21
CA LYS A 118 0.90 21.73 -11.86
C LYS A 118 0.91 22.14 -13.34
N SER A 119 1.98 22.75 -13.84
CA SER A 119 2.09 23.18 -15.24
C SER A 119 2.73 22.14 -16.15
N CYS A 120 3.27 21.05 -15.60
CA CYS A 120 4.02 20.07 -16.36
C CYS A 120 3.12 19.00 -16.98
N THR A 121 3.42 18.65 -18.23
CA THR A 121 2.78 17.54 -18.94
C THR A 121 3.39 16.19 -18.56
N THR A 122 4.70 16.15 -18.41
CA THR A 122 5.44 15.01 -17.86
C THR A 122 5.90 15.35 -16.46
N VAL A 123 5.55 14.53 -15.48
CA VAL A 123 5.93 14.70 -14.08
C VAL A 123 6.78 13.51 -13.65
N CYS A 124 7.88 13.79 -12.96
CA CYS A 124 8.67 12.76 -12.30
C CYS A 124 8.35 12.71 -10.81
N ALA A 125 7.93 11.56 -10.34
CA ALA A 125 7.61 11.31 -8.94
C ALA A 125 7.70 9.80 -8.69
N ASP A 126 8.64 9.36 -7.86
CA ASP A 126 8.85 7.94 -7.58
C ASP A 126 8.97 7.68 -6.07
N PRO A 127 7.89 7.23 -5.40
CA PRO A 127 6.53 7.07 -5.92
C PRO A 127 5.70 8.36 -5.88
N LEU A 128 4.70 8.48 -6.76
CA LEU A 128 3.53 9.33 -6.54
C LEU A 128 2.46 8.53 -5.79
N SER A 129 2.24 8.88 -4.52
CA SER A 129 1.32 8.16 -3.64
C SER A 129 0.09 8.98 -3.25
N ILE A 130 -1.07 8.34 -3.32
CA ILE A 130 -2.35 8.86 -2.86
C ILE A 130 -2.89 7.84 -1.87
N GLN A 131 -2.79 8.15 -0.57
CA GLN A 131 -3.08 7.18 0.48
C GLN A 131 -4.15 7.66 1.47
N HIS A 132 -4.42 6.86 2.50
CA HIS A 132 -5.47 7.12 3.51
C HIS A 132 -5.34 8.45 4.28
N ASP A 133 -4.12 8.99 4.34
CA ASP A 133 -3.74 10.22 5.03
C ASP A 133 -4.10 11.49 4.23
N THR A 134 -4.39 11.37 2.94
CA THR A 134 -4.71 12.53 2.12
C THR A 134 -6.01 13.21 2.59
N ASP A 135 -5.89 14.50 2.91
CA ASP A 135 -6.99 15.38 3.27
C ASP A 135 -7.69 15.96 2.03
N LEU A 136 -7.16 15.69 0.84
CA LEU A 136 -7.68 16.19 -0.43
C LEU A 136 -8.97 15.49 -0.85
N THR A 137 -9.82 16.23 -1.56
CA THR A 137 -10.99 15.71 -2.27
C THR A 137 -10.62 15.25 -3.69
N GLU A 138 -11.44 14.37 -4.29
CA GLU A 138 -11.28 13.99 -5.71
C GLU A 138 -11.20 15.23 -6.60
N LYS A 139 -12.03 16.26 -6.36
CA LYS A 139 -12.01 17.53 -7.12
C LYS A 139 -10.67 18.28 -7.00
N GLN A 140 -10.08 18.33 -5.80
CA GLN A 140 -8.78 18.98 -5.61
C GLN A 140 -7.66 18.21 -6.32
N LEU A 141 -7.70 16.87 -6.27
CA LEU A 141 -6.77 16.02 -7.00
C LEU A 141 -6.92 16.23 -8.52
N THR A 142 -8.15 16.16 -9.05
CA THR A 142 -8.43 16.42 -10.46
C THR A 142 -7.85 17.77 -10.90
N ASN A 143 -8.07 18.82 -10.12
CA ASN A 143 -7.57 20.15 -10.46
C ASN A 143 -6.04 20.27 -10.42
N ALA A 144 -5.39 19.58 -9.47
CA ALA A 144 -3.94 19.62 -9.32
C ALA A 144 -3.23 18.77 -10.39
N LEU A 145 -3.81 17.63 -10.75
CA LEU A 145 -3.20 16.63 -11.62
C LEU A 145 -3.63 16.78 -13.09
N LYS A 146 -4.57 17.69 -13.41
CA LYS A 146 -5.18 17.81 -14.75
C LYS A 146 -4.21 17.93 -15.93
N ASN A 147 -3.03 18.51 -15.74
CA ASN A 147 -2.06 18.72 -16.81
C ASN A 147 -1.09 17.55 -16.96
N MET A 148 -0.98 16.69 -15.96
CA MET A 148 -0.09 15.53 -15.96
C MET A 148 -0.66 14.45 -16.88
N LYS A 149 0.01 14.26 -18.02
CA LYS A 149 -0.28 13.21 -19.00
C LYS A 149 0.69 12.04 -18.90
N HIS A 150 1.90 12.29 -18.44
CA HIS A 150 2.93 11.27 -18.32
C HIS A 150 3.50 11.31 -16.91
N LEU A 151 3.49 10.15 -16.26
CA LEU A 151 4.19 9.95 -14.99
C LEU A 151 5.43 9.11 -15.25
N ILE A 152 6.57 9.61 -14.79
CA ILE A 152 7.81 8.83 -14.65
C ILE A 152 7.99 8.52 -13.17
N GLY A 153 7.92 7.25 -12.81
CA GLY A 153 7.94 6.74 -11.44
C GLY A 153 6.68 5.94 -11.09
N SER A 154 6.70 5.32 -9.91
CA SER A 154 5.61 4.45 -9.45
C SER A 154 4.35 5.25 -9.11
N LEU A 155 3.17 4.67 -9.36
CA LEU A 155 1.87 5.21 -8.97
C LEU A 155 1.22 4.30 -7.92
N LEU A 156 0.99 4.83 -6.72
CA LEU A 156 0.38 4.09 -5.62
C LEU A 156 -0.92 4.77 -5.17
N VAL A 157 -2.07 4.12 -5.37
CA VAL A 157 -3.37 4.57 -4.86
C VAL A 157 -3.91 3.54 -3.87
N THR A 158 -3.74 3.80 -2.58
CA THR A 158 -3.94 2.77 -1.55
C THR A 158 -4.73 3.26 -0.35
N ARG A 159 -5.70 2.46 0.14
CA ARG A 159 -6.48 2.80 1.35
C ARG A 159 -7.18 4.16 1.27
N THR A 160 -7.55 4.62 0.08
CA THR A 160 -8.23 5.90 -0.09
C THR A 160 -9.72 5.78 0.20
N LYS A 161 -10.34 6.92 0.56
CA LYS A 161 -11.79 7.05 0.73
C LYS A 161 -12.55 7.24 -0.59
N PHE A 162 -11.84 7.30 -1.71
CA PHE A 162 -12.38 7.70 -3.01
C PHE A 162 -13.21 6.59 -3.66
N SER A 163 -14.18 7.02 -4.46
CA SER A 163 -15.10 6.13 -5.16
C SER A 163 -14.67 5.86 -6.60
N SER A 164 -13.81 6.72 -7.14
CA SER A 164 -13.35 6.68 -8.52
C SER A 164 -11.91 7.16 -8.64
N GLY A 165 -11.13 6.55 -9.53
CA GLY A 165 -9.79 7.02 -9.91
C GLY A 165 -9.77 8.13 -10.97
N LYS A 166 -10.94 8.65 -11.38
CA LYS A 166 -11.09 9.67 -12.44
C LYS A 166 -10.34 10.98 -12.20
N PHE A 167 -9.85 11.24 -10.98
CA PHE A 167 -8.94 12.36 -10.73
C PHE A 167 -7.59 12.24 -11.48
N LEU A 168 -7.30 11.08 -12.07
CA LEU A 168 -6.18 10.81 -12.99
C LEU A 168 -6.64 10.57 -14.43
N ALA A 169 -7.87 10.94 -14.83
CA ALA A 169 -8.40 10.60 -16.16
C ALA A 169 -7.60 11.17 -17.35
N ASN A 170 -6.77 12.21 -17.14
CA ASN A 170 -5.90 12.77 -18.18
C ASN A 170 -4.56 12.04 -18.34
N LEU A 171 -4.26 11.08 -17.46
CA LEU A 171 -3.03 10.31 -17.52
C LEU A 171 -3.03 9.41 -18.76
N GLU A 172 -2.01 9.55 -19.60
CA GLU A 172 -1.81 8.81 -20.84
C GLU A 172 -0.74 7.71 -20.70
N SER A 173 0.27 7.91 -19.85
CA SER A 173 1.28 6.88 -19.57
C SER A 173 1.84 6.90 -18.15
N VAL A 174 2.29 5.72 -17.70
CA VAL A 174 3.11 5.55 -16.49
C VAL A 174 4.34 4.72 -16.86
N ASP A 175 5.52 5.30 -16.71
CA ASP A 175 6.82 4.63 -16.92
C ASP A 175 7.56 4.53 -15.59
N CYS A 176 7.77 3.31 -15.10
CA CYS A 176 8.56 3.06 -13.90
C CYS A 176 9.62 1.99 -14.14
N ASP A 177 10.21 2.02 -15.33
CA ASP A 177 11.34 1.18 -15.75
C ASP A 177 11.08 -0.34 -15.58
N ASN A 178 9.82 -0.76 -15.68
CA ASN A 178 9.36 -2.15 -15.46
C ASN A 178 9.69 -2.74 -14.07
N ILE A 179 10.19 -1.93 -13.13
CA ILE A 179 10.58 -2.34 -11.77
C ILE A 179 9.63 -1.74 -10.72
N GLY A 180 9.12 -0.55 -10.96
CA GLY A 180 8.19 0.12 -10.05
C GLY A 180 6.77 -0.42 -10.14
N GLN A 181 5.86 0.25 -9.45
CA GLN A 181 4.49 -0.23 -9.29
C GLN A 181 3.46 0.72 -9.89
N PHE A 182 2.47 0.16 -10.57
CA PHE A 182 1.18 0.76 -10.85
C PHE A 182 0.15 0.05 -9.98
N LYS A 183 -0.16 0.62 -8.81
CA LYS A 183 -0.88 -0.06 -7.74
C LYS A 183 -2.18 0.65 -7.36
N TRP A 184 -3.27 -0.12 -7.33
CA TRP A 184 -4.56 0.26 -6.77
C TRP A 184 -4.99 -0.80 -5.76
N SER A 185 -4.84 -0.55 -4.46
CA SER A 185 -5.13 -1.58 -3.45
C SER A 185 -5.79 -1.10 -2.17
N LEU A 186 -6.60 -1.96 -1.56
CA LEU A 186 -7.25 -1.70 -0.26
C LEU A 186 -8.16 -0.47 -0.29
N ASN A 187 -8.75 -0.13 -1.44
CA ASN A 187 -9.68 1.00 -1.56
C ASN A 187 -11.12 0.48 -1.41
N GLU A 188 -11.63 0.50 -0.17
CA GLU A 188 -12.94 -0.04 0.22
C GLU A 188 -14.13 0.55 -0.56
N ASN A 189 -14.01 1.78 -1.02
CA ASN A 189 -15.08 2.50 -1.72
C ASN A 189 -14.89 2.59 -3.22
N LEU A 190 -13.75 2.14 -3.76
CA LEU A 190 -13.43 2.27 -5.18
C LEU A 190 -14.38 1.41 -6.01
N THR A 191 -15.16 2.05 -6.87
CA THR A 191 -16.09 1.39 -7.80
C THR A 191 -15.52 1.30 -9.21
N GLU A 192 -14.61 2.22 -9.56
CA GLU A 192 -13.89 2.21 -10.85
C GLU A 192 -12.49 2.82 -10.77
N VAL A 193 -11.55 2.28 -11.56
CA VAL A 193 -10.22 2.92 -11.76
C VAL A 193 -10.36 4.12 -12.71
N GLY A 194 -10.97 3.95 -13.90
CA GLY A 194 -11.48 5.08 -14.68
C GLY A 194 -10.43 5.95 -15.39
N LEU A 195 -9.23 5.43 -15.63
CA LEU A 195 -8.17 6.13 -16.39
C LEU A 195 -8.37 5.89 -17.89
N THR A 196 -9.39 6.52 -18.47
CA THR A 196 -9.85 6.24 -19.85
C THR A 196 -8.84 6.64 -20.94
N ASN A 197 -7.94 7.59 -20.63
CA ASN A 197 -6.90 8.03 -21.56
C ASN A 197 -5.58 7.27 -21.41
N LEU A 198 -5.47 6.34 -20.46
CA LEU A 198 -4.25 5.59 -20.21
C LEU A 198 -3.99 4.61 -21.35
N LYS A 199 -2.83 4.77 -21.99
CA LYS A 199 -2.40 3.98 -23.17
C LYS A 199 -1.28 3.02 -22.83
N SER A 200 -0.33 3.43 -21.99
CA SER A 200 0.86 2.63 -21.69
C SER A 200 1.21 2.62 -20.21
N VAL A 201 1.52 1.44 -19.70
CA VAL A 201 2.07 1.22 -18.36
C VAL A 201 3.31 0.33 -18.48
N ALA A 202 4.48 0.87 -18.16
CA ALA A 202 5.76 0.16 -18.09
C ALA A 202 6.15 -0.07 -16.63
N CYS A 203 5.33 -0.88 -15.94
CA CYS A 203 5.35 -1.09 -14.50
C CYS A 203 4.82 -2.48 -14.12
N GLN A 204 5.12 -2.92 -12.90
CA GLN A 204 4.35 -4.00 -12.27
C GLN A 204 2.93 -3.51 -11.94
N VAL A 205 1.92 -4.10 -12.57
CA VAL A 205 0.51 -3.73 -12.38
C VAL A 205 -0.11 -4.56 -11.26
N GLU A 206 -0.64 -3.90 -10.23
CA GLU A 206 -1.34 -4.53 -9.11
C GLU A 206 -2.67 -3.83 -8.83
N ILE A 207 -3.79 -4.53 -9.04
CA ILE A 207 -5.14 -4.03 -8.71
C ILE A 207 -5.81 -5.08 -7.83
N THR A 208 -5.67 -4.94 -6.51
CA THR A 208 -5.98 -6.00 -5.54
C THR A 208 -6.78 -5.47 -4.35
N SER A 209 -7.62 -6.30 -3.74
CA SER A 209 -8.32 -5.97 -2.49
C SER A 209 -9.13 -4.66 -2.56
N ASN A 210 -9.90 -4.45 -3.64
CA ASN A 210 -10.84 -3.34 -3.78
C ASN A 210 -12.27 -3.93 -3.85
N PRO A 211 -12.94 -4.19 -2.72
CA PRO A 211 -14.12 -5.05 -2.68
C PRO A 211 -15.34 -4.52 -3.43
N LYS A 212 -15.44 -3.20 -3.64
CA LYS A 212 -16.53 -2.57 -4.40
C LYS A 212 -16.19 -2.30 -5.87
N LEU A 213 -14.99 -2.69 -6.32
CA LEU A 213 -14.52 -2.41 -7.68
C LEU A 213 -15.33 -3.23 -8.68
N ALA A 214 -16.13 -2.54 -9.48
CA ALA A 214 -16.99 -3.17 -10.48
C ALA A 214 -16.43 -3.02 -11.90
N LYS A 215 -15.61 -2.00 -12.16
CA LYS A 215 -15.11 -1.66 -13.50
C LYS A 215 -13.67 -1.19 -13.46
N LEU A 216 -12.84 -1.67 -14.38
CA LEU A 216 -11.50 -1.07 -14.55
C LEU A 216 -11.57 0.23 -15.35
N ASN A 217 -12.35 0.27 -16.44
CA ASN A 217 -12.44 1.44 -17.33
C ASN A 217 -11.05 1.92 -17.83
N LEU A 218 -10.25 0.95 -18.31
CA LEU A 218 -8.92 1.13 -18.91
C LEU A 218 -8.92 0.65 -20.37
N PRO A 219 -9.72 1.24 -21.27
CA PRO A 219 -10.06 0.66 -22.57
C PRO A 219 -8.88 0.54 -23.53
N ASN A 220 -7.88 1.40 -23.41
CA ASN A 220 -6.74 1.50 -24.33
C ASN A 220 -5.40 1.10 -23.68
N MET A 221 -5.43 0.60 -22.44
CA MET A 221 -4.21 0.36 -21.69
C MET A 221 -3.47 -0.86 -22.23
N MET A 222 -2.20 -0.67 -22.57
CA MET A 222 -1.25 -1.72 -22.89
C MET A 222 -0.16 -1.77 -21.82
N VAL A 223 0.24 -2.98 -21.45
CA VAL A 223 1.45 -3.18 -20.63
C VAL A 223 2.64 -3.18 -21.58
N SER A 224 3.61 -2.30 -21.33
CA SER A 224 4.89 -2.31 -22.06
C SER A 224 5.85 -3.24 -21.32
N LEU A 225 6.38 -4.23 -22.03
CA LEU A 225 7.38 -5.18 -21.54
C LEU A 225 8.79 -4.66 -21.78
#